data_AF-A0A2V9CWK1-F1
#
_entry.id   AF-A0A2V9CWK1-F1
#
_cell.length_a   1.000
_cell.length_b   1.000
_cell.length_c   1.000
_cell.angle_alpha   90.00
_cell.angle_beta   90.00
_cell.angle_gamma   90.00
#
_symmetry.space_group_name_H-M   'P 1'
#
loop_
_entity.id
_entity.type
_entity.pdbx_description
1 polymer ?
#
loop_
_entity_poly.entity_id
_entity_poly.type
_entity_poly.pdbx_seq_one_letter_code
_entity_poly.pdbx_strand_id
1 'polypeptide(L)'
;MEIAGRGYHYRLLFGGIWEWAGEKLLQAKTEEDVLTALENQGDYRQGLLPVASLIPKVTSDPKFPQGSEAQINFLADSLAGLGFVSFRRSRDICGQARAKQKKKTKYKIIRREYYIECTCGYKGPARDNACRKCGAEIPFYFGVIEGLGFR
;
A
#
# COMPACT_ATOMS: atom_id res chain seq x y z
N MET A 1 9.57 -4.76 9.53
CA MET A 1 8.38 -5.13 8.74
C MET A 1 8.68 -6.44 8.01
N GLU A 2 7.79 -7.44 8.10
CA GLU A 2 7.93 -8.72 7.39
C GLU A 2 7.98 -8.51 5.86
N ILE A 3 8.69 -9.37 5.11
CA ILE A 3 8.83 -9.29 3.64
C ILE A 3 7.47 -9.07 2.96
N ALA A 4 6.44 -9.83 3.36
CA ALA A 4 5.10 -9.68 2.78
C ALA A 4 4.47 -8.29 2.99
N GLY A 5 4.70 -7.68 4.16
CA GLY A 5 4.24 -6.31 4.44
C GLY A 5 4.94 -5.28 3.56
N ARG A 6 6.25 -5.43 3.34
CA ARG A 6 7.00 -4.58 2.41
C ARG A 6 6.52 -4.74 0.97
N GLY A 7 6.24 -5.97 0.53
CA GLY A 7 5.68 -6.20 -0.80
C GLY A 7 4.35 -5.49 -1.02
N TYR A 8 3.46 -5.47 -0.02
CA TYR A 8 2.23 -4.68 -0.11
C TYR A 8 2.51 -3.18 -0.17
N HIS A 9 3.42 -2.67 0.67
CA HIS A 9 3.81 -1.26 0.66
C HIS A 9 4.36 -0.83 -0.70
N TYR A 10 5.27 -1.61 -1.30
CA TYR A 10 5.83 -1.29 -2.62
C TYR A 10 4.78 -1.30 -3.74
N ARG A 11 3.75 -2.14 -3.67
CA ARG A 11 2.65 -2.09 -4.65
C ARG A 11 1.87 -0.77 -4.58
N LEU A 12 1.64 -0.24 -3.37
CA LEU A 12 1.00 1.06 -3.20
C LEU A 12 1.87 2.17 -3.78
N LEU A 13 3.17 2.14 -3.49
CA LEU A 13 4.11 3.13 -4.01
C LEU A 13 4.16 3.09 -5.55
N PHE A 14 4.42 1.92 -6.14
CA PHE A 14 4.47 1.79 -7.59
C PHE A 14 3.12 2.10 -8.24
N GLY A 15 2.00 1.64 -7.66
CA GLY A 15 0.66 1.93 -8.16
C GLY A 15 0.33 3.43 -8.20
N GLY A 16 0.85 4.20 -7.24
CA GLY A 16 0.67 5.65 -7.20
C GLY A 16 1.47 6.43 -8.25
N ILE A 17 2.58 5.86 -8.76
CA ILE A 17 3.47 6.56 -9.70
C ILE A 17 3.54 5.93 -11.10
N TRP A 18 2.91 4.77 -11.32
CA TRP A 18 3.15 3.96 -12.51
C TRP A 18 2.77 4.68 -13.80
N GLU A 19 1.71 5.48 -13.78
CA GLU A 19 1.27 6.28 -14.92
C GLU A 19 2.33 7.28 -15.39
N TRP A 20 3.12 7.84 -14.47
CA TRP A 20 4.07 8.91 -14.78
C TRP A 20 5.52 8.42 -14.89
N ALA A 21 5.89 7.43 -14.08
CA ALA A 21 7.26 6.94 -13.96
C ALA A 21 7.47 5.53 -14.54
N GLY A 22 6.40 4.79 -14.84
CA GLY A 22 6.46 3.37 -15.21
C GLY A 22 7.38 3.11 -16.40
N GLU A 23 7.18 3.81 -17.51
CA GLU A 23 8.00 3.64 -18.72
C GLU A 23 9.48 3.95 -18.46
N LYS A 24 9.76 5.07 -17.77
CA LYS A 24 11.14 5.48 -17.43
C LYS A 24 11.82 4.45 -16.52
N LEU A 25 11.09 3.90 -15.54
CA LEU A 25 11.59 2.85 -14.65
C LEU A 25 11.90 1.55 -15.39
N LEU A 26 11.12 1.21 -16.42
CA LEU A 26 11.37 0.02 -17.26
C LEU A 26 12.60 0.20 -18.16
N GLN A 27 12.89 1.43 -18.58
CA GLN A 27 14.06 1.76 -19.41
C GLN A 27 15.34 1.99 -18.60
N ALA A 28 15.22 2.23 -17.30
CA ALA A 28 16.34 2.49 -16.40
C ALA A 28 17.33 1.32 -16.34
N LYS A 29 18.63 1.62 -16.46
CA LYS A 29 19.72 0.63 -16.40
C LYS A 29 20.58 0.79 -15.15
N THR A 30 20.63 2.00 -14.61
CA THR A 30 21.43 2.35 -13.42
C THR A 30 20.54 2.81 -12.27
N GLU A 31 21.13 2.96 -11.09
CA GLU A 31 20.43 3.57 -9.96
C GLU A 31 20.09 5.04 -10.26
N GLU A 32 21.00 5.76 -10.90
CA GLU A 32 20.82 7.17 -11.27
C GLU A 32 19.65 7.36 -12.24
N ASP A 33 19.47 6.44 -13.21
CA ASP A 33 18.33 6.45 -14.12
C ASP A 33 17.01 6.31 -13.35
N VAL A 34 16.98 5.44 -12.34
CA VAL A 34 15.82 5.24 -11.45
C VAL A 34 15.57 6.49 -10.62
N LEU A 35 16.60 7.10 -10.05
CA LEU A 35 16.46 8.33 -9.26
C LEU A 35 15.92 9.48 -10.12
N THR A 36 16.33 9.55 -11.38
CA THR A 36 15.83 10.51 -12.37
C THR A 36 14.39 10.22 -12.77
N ALA A 37 14.03 8.94 -12.98
CA ALA A 37 12.66 8.53 -13.25
C ALA A 37 11.69 8.87 -12.11
N LEU A 38 12.20 8.92 -10.87
CA LEU A 38 11.46 9.26 -9.66
C LEU A 38 11.57 10.75 -9.28
N GLU A 39 12.19 11.58 -10.12
CA GLU A 39 12.29 13.01 -9.87
C GLU A 39 10.89 13.64 -9.76
N ASN A 40 10.73 14.57 -8.81
CA ASN A 40 9.46 15.22 -8.50
C ASN A 40 8.35 14.32 -7.94
N GLN A 41 8.62 13.05 -7.59
CA GLN A 41 7.62 12.14 -7.01
C GLN A 41 7.50 12.19 -5.48
N GLY A 42 8.07 13.21 -4.82
CA GLY A 42 7.92 13.46 -3.38
C GLY A 42 8.16 12.23 -2.49
N ASP A 43 7.16 11.90 -1.66
CA ASP A 43 7.21 10.77 -0.71
C ASP A 43 7.39 9.40 -1.41
N TYR A 44 6.90 9.24 -2.63
CA TYR A 44 7.08 7.99 -3.38
C TYR A 44 8.55 7.73 -3.70
N ARG A 45 9.28 8.78 -4.07
CA ARG A 45 10.72 8.70 -4.29
C ARG A 45 11.45 8.28 -3.01
N GLN A 46 11.09 8.87 -1.86
CA GLN A 46 11.69 8.52 -0.57
C GLN A 46 11.43 7.07 -0.19
N GLY A 47 10.21 6.56 -0.45
CA GLY A 47 9.86 5.16 -0.18
C GLY A 47 10.60 4.15 -1.06
N LEU A 48 11.00 4.54 -2.27
CA LEU A 48 11.70 3.66 -3.23
C LEU A 48 13.22 3.76 -3.20
N LEU A 49 13.78 4.81 -2.57
CA LEU A 49 15.23 4.99 -2.39
C LEU A 49 15.96 3.73 -1.91
N PRO A 50 15.49 3.00 -0.87
CA PRO A 50 16.21 1.83 -0.36
C PRO A 50 16.35 0.67 -1.36
N VAL A 51 15.60 0.71 -2.46
CA VAL A 51 15.57 -0.35 -3.48
C VAL A 51 15.90 0.16 -4.88
N ALA A 52 16.33 1.41 -5.03
CA ALA A 52 16.57 2.04 -6.32
C ALA A 52 17.58 1.26 -7.18
N SER A 53 18.72 0.87 -6.60
CA SER A 53 19.75 0.05 -7.26
C SER A 53 19.32 -1.37 -7.63
N LEU A 54 18.19 -1.85 -7.09
CA LEU A 54 17.67 -3.18 -7.35
C LEU A 54 16.62 -3.20 -8.47
N ILE A 55 15.97 -2.05 -8.75
CA ILE A 55 14.92 -1.95 -9.76
C ILE A 55 15.41 -2.42 -11.14
N PRO A 56 16.56 -1.95 -11.69
CA PRO A 56 17.03 -2.37 -13.01
C PRO A 56 17.33 -3.88 -13.07
N LYS A 57 17.78 -4.47 -11.95
CA LYS A 57 18.07 -5.91 -11.86
C LYS A 57 16.81 -6.76 -11.92
N VAL A 58 15.69 -6.24 -11.43
CA VAL A 58 14.39 -6.93 -11.45
C VAL A 58 13.71 -6.75 -12.80
N THR A 59 13.76 -5.55 -13.40
CA THR A 59 13.17 -5.29 -14.71
C THR A 59 13.89 -6.05 -15.83
N SER A 60 15.18 -6.37 -15.65
CA SER A 60 15.95 -7.22 -16.57
C SER A 60 15.68 -8.72 -16.43
N ASP A 61 14.82 -9.18 -15.51
CA ASP A 61 14.49 -10.60 -15.36
C ASP A 61 13.83 -11.12 -16.67
N PRO A 62 14.30 -12.23 -17.27
CA PRO A 62 13.69 -12.77 -18.50
C PRO A 62 12.20 -13.13 -18.36
N LYS A 63 11.72 -13.31 -17.14
CA LYS A 63 10.30 -13.60 -16.82
C LYS A 63 9.55 -12.35 -16.38
N PHE A 64 10.12 -11.16 -16.56
CA PHE A 64 9.45 -9.91 -16.26
C PHE A 64 8.18 -9.80 -17.12
N PRO A 65 7.00 -9.60 -16.50
CA PRO A 65 5.73 -9.70 -17.22
C PRO A 65 5.45 -8.46 -18.07
N GLN A 66 4.51 -8.62 -18.99
CA GLN A 66 3.90 -7.50 -19.70
C GLN A 66 2.65 -7.02 -18.95
N GLY A 67 2.34 -5.73 -19.10
CA GLY A 67 1.17 -5.09 -18.50
C GLY A 67 1.42 -4.50 -17.12
N SER A 68 0.94 -3.27 -16.93
CA SER A 68 1.24 -2.43 -15.76
C SER A 68 0.99 -3.12 -14.42
N GLU A 69 -0.18 -3.73 -14.23
CA GLU A 69 -0.52 -4.38 -12.96
C GLU A 69 0.42 -5.57 -12.64
N ALA A 70 0.74 -6.38 -13.65
CA ALA A 70 1.63 -7.52 -13.47
C ALA A 70 3.07 -7.05 -13.17
N GLN A 71 3.52 -5.99 -13.83
CA GLN A 71 4.84 -5.38 -13.62
C GLN A 71 4.98 -4.79 -12.22
N ILE A 72 3.99 -4.01 -11.76
CA ILE A 72 3.92 -3.46 -10.40
C ILE A 72 4.01 -4.59 -9.36
N ASN A 73 3.18 -5.63 -9.51
CA ASN A 73 3.17 -6.77 -8.59
C ASN A 73 4.51 -7.49 -8.56
N PHE A 74 5.12 -7.71 -9.73
CA PHE A 74 6.40 -8.40 -9.87
C PHE A 74 7.54 -7.61 -9.24
N LEU A 75 7.64 -6.30 -9.51
CA LEU A 75 8.62 -5.41 -8.90
C LEU A 75 8.46 -5.40 -7.38
N ALA A 76 7.26 -5.08 -6.89
CA ALA A 76 7.01 -4.94 -5.47
C ALA A 76 7.36 -6.21 -4.68
N ASP A 77 6.96 -7.39 -5.19
CA ASP A 77 7.24 -8.66 -4.52
C ASP A 77 8.71 -9.06 -4.61
N SER A 78 9.41 -8.70 -5.70
CA SER A 78 10.84 -8.97 -5.85
C SER A 78 11.69 -8.10 -4.92
N LEU A 79 11.32 -6.83 -4.78
CA LEU A 79 12.05 -5.83 -3.98
C LEU A 79 11.75 -5.92 -2.48
N ALA A 80 10.67 -6.58 -2.09
CA ALA A 80 10.27 -6.78 -0.71
C ALA A 80 11.34 -7.46 0.18
N GLY A 81 12.29 -8.18 -0.42
CA GLY A 81 13.42 -8.80 0.24
C GLY A 81 14.61 -7.87 0.52
N LEU A 82 14.60 -6.65 -0.03
CA LEU A 82 15.71 -5.67 0.02
C LEU A 82 17.08 -6.25 -0.41
N GLY A 83 17.08 -7.28 -1.25
CA GLY A 83 18.31 -7.97 -1.64
C GLY A 83 18.89 -8.93 -0.59
N PHE A 84 18.31 -9.05 0.61
CA PHE A 84 18.72 -10.05 1.62
C PHE A 84 18.38 -11.49 1.23
N VAL A 85 17.42 -11.65 0.32
CA VAL A 85 17.05 -12.92 -0.30
C VAL A 85 16.94 -12.71 -1.82
N SER A 86 17.05 -13.79 -2.59
CA SER A 86 16.85 -13.68 -4.05
C SER A 86 15.47 -13.13 -4.39
N PHE A 87 15.36 -12.41 -5.51
CA PHE A 87 14.09 -11.83 -5.98
C PHE A 87 12.99 -12.88 -6.11
N ARG A 88 13.34 -14.08 -6.57
CA ARG A 88 12.42 -15.22 -6.63
C ARG A 88 11.94 -15.63 -5.23
N ARG A 89 12.86 -15.79 -4.27
CA ARG A 89 12.50 -16.16 -2.90
C ARG A 89 11.62 -15.11 -2.23
N SER A 90 11.89 -13.83 -2.47
CA SER A 90 11.05 -12.73 -2.01
C SER A 90 9.62 -12.86 -2.55
N ARG A 91 9.47 -13.09 -3.86
CA ARG A 91 8.18 -13.36 -4.51
C ARG A 91 7.44 -14.55 -3.91
N ASP A 92 8.15 -15.66 -3.65
CA ASP A 92 7.57 -16.86 -3.05
C ASP A 92 7.02 -16.57 -1.65
N ILE A 93 7.77 -15.85 -0.82
CA ILE A 93 7.34 -15.46 0.54
C ILE A 93 6.08 -14.57 0.47
N CYS A 94 6.07 -13.56 -0.41
CA CYS A 94 4.90 -12.71 -0.63
C CYS A 94 3.68 -13.53 -1.14
N GLY A 95 3.91 -14.50 -2.03
CA GLY A 95 2.90 -15.43 -2.52
C GLY A 95 2.30 -16.29 -1.41
N GLN A 96 3.14 -16.91 -0.59
CA GLN A 96 2.72 -17.74 0.55
C GLN A 96 1.93 -16.92 1.58
N ALA A 97 2.38 -15.70 1.89
CA ALA A 97 1.69 -14.82 2.81
C ALA A 97 0.29 -14.43 2.30
N ARG A 98 0.16 -14.07 1.01
CA ARG A 98 -1.14 -13.80 0.38
C ARG A 98 -2.04 -15.04 0.40
N ALA A 99 -1.51 -16.22 0.09
CA ALA A 99 -2.27 -17.46 0.14
C ALA A 99 -2.77 -17.76 1.57
N LYS A 100 -1.92 -17.55 2.59
CA LYS A 100 -2.30 -17.68 4.00
C LYS A 100 -3.38 -16.67 4.39
N GLN A 101 -3.27 -15.42 3.96
CA GLN A 101 -4.30 -14.40 4.20
C GLN A 101 -5.63 -14.76 3.55
N LYS A 102 -5.63 -15.22 2.29
CA LYS A 102 -6.84 -15.71 1.59
C LYS A 102 -7.49 -16.90 2.32
N LYS A 103 -6.69 -17.75 2.98
CA LYS A 103 -7.18 -18.89 3.78
C LYS A 103 -7.72 -18.51 5.16
N LYS A 104 -7.35 -17.35 5.74
CA LYS A 104 -7.73 -16.99 7.11
C LYS A 104 -9.25 -16.95 7.31
N THR A 105 -10.01 -16.53 6.31
CA THR A 105 -11.47 -16.57 6.36
C THR A 105 -12.05 -16.37 4.95
N LYS A 106 -13.05 -17.18 4.57
CA LYS A 106 -13.83 -16.96 3.32
C LYS A 106 -14.71 -15.71 3.40
N TYR A 107 -14.99 -15.26 4.62
CA TYR A 107 -15.79 -14.08 4.92
C TYR A 107 -14.90 -12.84 5.00
N LYS A 108 -15.40 -11.73 4.49
CA LYS A 108 -14.76 -10.42 4.59
C LYS A 108 -15.67 -9.51 5.39
N ILE A 109 -15.10 -8.58 6.16
CA ILE A 109 -15.89 -7.51 6.78
C ILE A 109 -16.36 -6.62 5.64
N ILE A 110 -17.66 -6.67 5.34
CA ILE A 110 -18.29 -5.86 4.27
C ILE A 110 -18.61 -4.45 4.80
N ARG A 111 -18.82 -4.33 6.12
CA ARG A 111 -19.18 -3.09 6.79
C ARG A 111 -18.56 -3.04 8.18
N ARG A 112 -17.95 -1.91 8.52
CA ARG A 112 -17.44 -1.62 9.86
C ARG A 112 -18.28 -0.48 10.46
N GLU A 113 -19.07 -0.80 11.47
CA GLU A 113 -19.87 0.17 12.24
C GLU A 113 -19.17 0.46 13.57
N TYR A 114 -19.09 1.73 13.96
CA TYR A 114 -18.48 2.15 15.23
C TYR A 114 -19.52 2.15 16.34
N TYR A 115 -19.15 1.74 17.55
CA TYR A 115 -19.95 2.08 18.72
C TYR A 115 -19.83 3.59 18.98
N ILE A 116 -20.95 4.28 19.10
CA ILE A 116 -21.01 5.71 19.36
C ILE A 116 -21.85 6.00 20.60
N GLU A 117 -21.50 7.08 21.29
CA GLU A 117 -22.37 7.75 22.23
C GLU A 117 -22.75 9.10 21.62
N CYS A 118 -24.04 9.31 21.38
CA CYS A 118 -24.56 10.55 20.80
C CYS A 118 -25.13 11.43 21.91
N THR A 119 -24.98 12.74 21.78
CA THR A 119 -25.57 13.74 22.67
C THR A 119 -27.09 13.66 22.76
N CYS A 120 -27.78 13.03 21.80
CA CYS A 120 -29.21 12.71 21.90
C CYS A 120 -29.54 11.54 22.87
N GLY A 121 -28.53 10.99 23.54
CA GLY A 121 -28.62 9.90 24.51
C GLY A 121 -28.54 8.49 23.93
N TYR A 122 -28.28 8.33 22.63
CA TYR A 122 -28.10 7.00 22.01
C TYR A 122 -26.70 6.44 22.31
N LYS A 123 -26.63 5.19 22.76
CA LYS A 123 -25.37 4.44 22.91
C LYS A 123 -25.47 3.11 22.18
N GLY A 124 -24.64 2.90 21.16
CA GLY A 124 -24.75 1.73 20.30
C GLY A 124 -24.02 1.88 18.97
N PRO A 125 -24.10 0.88 18.07
CA PRO A 125 -23.48 0.95 16.76
C PRO A 125 -24.10 2.05 15.89
N ALA A 126 -23.25 2.89 15.31
CA ALA A 126 -23.59 3.81 14.25
C ALA A 126 -23.92 3.04 12.98
N ARG A 127 -24.96 3.46 12.26
CA ARG A 127 -25.30 2.91 10.96
C ARG A 127 -25.05 3.99 9.92
N ASP A 128 -24.33 3.66 8.85
CA ASP A 128 -23.98 4.63 7.79
C ASP A 128 -23.27 5.88 8.34
N ASN A 129 -22.35 5.67 9.30
CA ASN A 129 -21.66 6.74 10.03
C ASN A 129 -22.59 7.72 10.75
N ALA A 130 -23.82 7.32 11.08
CA ALA A 130 -24.78 8.18 11.74
C ALA A 130 -25.40 7.55 13.00
N CYS A 131 -25.84 8.42 13.90
CA CYS A 131 -26.67 8.05 15.04
C CYS A 131 -27.98 7.44 14.56
N ARG A 132 -28.25 6.21 14.97
CA ARG A 132 -29.52 5.52 14.65
C ARG A 132 -30.76 6.17 15.25
N LYS A 133 -30.60 7.04 16.26
CA LYS A 133 -31.72 7.72 16.94
C LYS A 133 -32.04 9.08 16.31
N CYS A 134 -31.04 9.95 16.13
CA CYS A 134 -31.27 11.33 15.66
C CYS A 134 -30.68 11.64 14.28
N GLY A 135 -29.97 10.70 13.64
CA GLY A 135 -29.35 10.92 12.34
C GLY A 135 -28.08 11.77 12.37
N ALA A 136 -27.61 12.20 13.54
CA ALA A 136 -26.36 12.96 13.65
C ALA A 136 -25.18 12.15 13.07
N GLU A 137 -24.51 12.71 12.07
CA GLU A 137 -23.39 12.09 11.36
C GLU A 137 -22.08 12.24 12.14
N ILE A 138 -21.22 11.24 12.05
CA ILE A 138 -19.83 11.33 12.50
C ILE A 138 -19.07 12.14 11.44
N PRO A 139 -18.55 13.34 11.76
CA PRO A 139 -17.80 14.13 10.79
C PRO A 139 -16.53 13.39 10.37
N PHE A 140 -16.29 13.30 9.06
CA PHE A 140 -15.15 12.59 8.46
C PHE A 140 -13.77 13.22 8.77
N TYR A 141 -13.72 14.34 9.50
CA TYR A 141 -12.51 15.11 9.82
C TYR A 141 -11.85 14.72 11.16
N PHE A 142 -11.96 13.47 11.62
CA PHE A 142 -11.10 13.00 12.71
C PHE A 142 -9.69 12.66 12.19
N GLY A 143 -8.95 13.73 11.89
CA GLY A 143 -7.57 13.67 11.42
C GLY A 143 -6.72 14.92 11.72
N VAL A 144 -7.28 15.96 12.36
CA VAL A 144 -6.48 17.08 12.86
C VAL A 144 -6.98 17.49 14.24
N ILE A 145 -6.04 17.58 15.15
CA ILE A 145 -6.18 17.83 16.58
C ILE A 145 -6.68 19.27 16.77
N GLU A 146 -7.84 19.47 17.40
CA GLU A 146 -8.10 20.70 18.17
C GLU A 146 -8.81 20.37 19.47
N GLY A 147 -8.36 21.05 20.52
CA GLY A 147 -8.54 20.73 21.93
C GLY A 147 -9.98 20.45 22.37
N LEU A 148 -10.12 19.39 23.16
CA LEU A 148 -11.17 19.29 24.17
C LEU A 148 -11.01 20.44 25.18
N GLY A 149 -11.55 21.60 24.83
CA GLY A 149 -11.96 22.63 25.77
C GLY A 149 -13.38 22.31 26.23
N PHE A 150 -13.52 21.40 27.18
CA PHE A 150 -14.74 21.37 27.99
C PHE A 150 -14.72 22.60 28.89
N ARG A 151 -15.63 23.55 28.63
CA ARG A 151 -16.19 24.44 29.64
C ARG A 151 -17.51 23.85 30.11
#